data_AF-A0A7J0A7A6-F1
#
_entry.id   AF-A0A7J0A7A6-F1
#
_cell.length_a   1.000
_cell.length_b   1.000
_cell.length_c   1.000
_cell.angle_alpha   90.00
_cell.angle_beta   90.00
_cell.angle_gamma   90.00
#
_symmetry.space_group_name_H-M   'P 1'
#
loop_
_entity.id
_entity.type
_entity.pdbx_description
1 polymer ?
#
loop_
_entity_poly.entity_id
_entity_poly.type
_entity_poly.pdbx_seq_one_letter_code
_entity_poly.pdbx_strand_id
1 'polypeptide(L)'
;MFLGIIIFIIQIFKQKFVHLKAFILLCITKYFYMNKDKALESVNEIKELMEKSSKFISLSGLAAIMAGIYALVGAYIATQVITPGTYSIVALELMVIIASLVLIAAAVTTCILSYYKSKKTGQKFFSRLTYRALWHFSFPMLTGGVLCISILMHEYYDIMASVMLLFYGLALVNVSKYTYSSIVWLGYAFICLGVVDCFCEGHSLLFWTIGFGVFHILYGILFYLHYERKKS
;
A
#
# COMPACT_ATOMS: atom_id res chain seq x y z
N MET A 1 -56.63 -0.92 60.90
CA MET A 1 -55.37 -1.60 60.52
C MET A 1 -55.31 -1.95 59.03
N PHE A 2 -56.37 -2.52 58.43
CA PHE A 2 -56.40 -2.88 56.99
C PHE A 2 -56.27 -1.71 55.99
N LEU A 3 -56.87 -0.55 56.28
CA LEU A 3 -56.84 0.61 55.36
C LEU A 3 -55.43 1.22 55.18
N GLY A 4 -54.60 1.17 56.23
CA GLY A 4 -53.24 1.75 56.19
C GLY A 4 -52.26 0.95 55.33
N ILE A 5 -52.44 -0.38 55.27
CA ILE A 5 -51.60 -1.28 54.46
C ILE A 5 -51.89 -1.05 52.97
N ILE A 6 -53.15 -0.84 52.60
CA ILE A 6 -53.56 -0.58 51.21
C ILE A 6 -52.97 0.75 50.71
N ILE A 7 -53.03 1.82 51.52
CA ILE A 7 -52.47 3.12 51.17
C ILE A 7 -50.95 3.03 50.99
N PHE A 8 -50.26 2.31 51.89
CA PHE A 8 -48.81 2.11 51.81
C PHE A 8 -48.38 1.34 50.55
N ILE A 9 -49.12 0.30 50.15
CA ILE A 9 -48.88 -0.46 48.92
C ILE A 9 -49.12 0.42 47.67
N ILE A 10 -50.16 1.24 47.65
CA ILE A 10 -50.44 2.16 46.55
C ILE A 10 -49.32 3.20 46.41
N GLN A 11 -48.78 3.70 47.53
CA GLN A 11 -47.67 4.66 47.54
C GLN A 11 -46.39 4.06 46.97
N ILE A 12 -46.06 2.81 47.34
CA ILE A 12 -44.91 2.06 46.80
C ILE A 12 -45.06 1.83 45.30
N PHE A 13 -46.26 1.46 44.83
CA PHE A 13 -46.52 1.25 43.40
C PHE A 13 -46.39 2.55 42.60
N LYS A 14 -46.91 3.67 43.13
CA LYS A 14 -46.82 4.98 42.49
C LYS A 14 -45.36 5.46 42.38
N GLN A 15 -44.55 5.23 43.42
CA GLN A 15 -43.14 5.61 43.43
C GLN A 15 -42.28 4.77 42.46
N LYS A 16 -42.54 3.46 42.36
CA LYS A 16 -41.91 2.61 41.33
C LYS A 16 -42.28 3.03 39.90
N PHE A 17 -43.53 3.43 39.66
CA PHE A 17 -43.99 3.84 38.33
C PHE A 17 -43.37 5.17 37.86
N VAL A 18 -43.16 6.12 38.79
CA VAL A 18 -42.44 7.38 38.50
C VAL A 18 -40.97 7.12 38.15
N HIS A 19 -40.30 6.24 38.89
CA HIS A 19 -38.92 5.85 38.60
C HIS A 19 -38.78 5.16 37.24
N LEU A 20 -39.74 4.31 36.87
CA LEU A 20 -39.75 3.64 35.57
C LEU A 20 -39.94 4.63 34.41
N LYS A 21 -40.84 5.61 34.56
CA LYS A 21 -41.01 6.69 33.56
C LYS A 21 -39.76 7.57 33.43
N ALA A 22 -39.12 7.92 34.54
CA ALA A 22 -37.88 8.71 34.53
C ALA A 22 -36.74 7.95 33.83
N PHE A 23 -36.63 6.64 34.06
CA PHE A 23 -35.62 5.79 33.42
C PHE A 23 -35.85 5.66 31.91
N ILE A 24 -37.10 5.44 31.49
CA ILE A 24 -37.48 5.38 30.07
C ILE A 24 -37.22 6.74 29.39
N LEU A 25 -37.54 7.86 30.03
CA LEU A 25 -37.29 9.20 29.48
C LEU A 25 -35.79 9.51 29.36
N LEU A 26 -34.97 9.12 30.35
CA LEU A 26 -33.51 9.23 30.29
C LEU A 26 -32.91 8.38 29.16
N CYS A 27 -33.39 7.15 28.97
CA CYS A 27 -32.97 6.30 27.87
C CYS A 27 -33.34 6.90 26.51
N ILE A 28 -34.58 7.39 26.34
CA ILE A 28 -35.04 7.99 25.08
C ILE A 28 -34.28 9.29 24.77
N THR A 29 -34.06 10.16 25.76
CA THR A 29 -33.34 11.42 25.56
C THR A 29 -31.87 11.18 25.19
N LYS A 30 -31.21 10.20 25.83
CA LYS A 30 -29.82 9.83 25.50
C LYS A 30 -29.70 9.14 24.13
N TYR A 31 -30.73 8.41 23.70
CA TYR A 31 -30.80 7.80 22.36
C TYR A 31 -31.07 8.83 21.25
N PHE A 32 -31.85 9.87 21.53
CA PHE A 32 -32.27 10.87 20.53
C PHE A 32 -31.33 12.09 20.46
N TYR A 33 -30.51 12.33 21.48
CA TYR A 33 -29.56 13.46 21.56
C TYR A 33 -28.11 13.07 21.23
N MET A 34 -27.88 11.88 20.64
CA MET A 34 -26.61 11.65 19.95
C MET A 34 -26.74 12.30 18.57
N ASN A 35 -26.13 13.48 18.43
CA ASN A 35 -26.09 14.17 17.15
C ASN A 35 -25.54 13.20 16.09
N LYS A 36 -26.28 12.97 14.99
CA LYS A 36 -25.89 12.05 13.91
C LYS A 36 -24.45 12.33 13.45
N ASP A 37 -24.04 13.59 13.45
CA ASP A 37 -22.69 14.02 13.09
C ASP A 37 -21.63 13.45 14.05
N LYS A 38 -21.87 13.48 15.37
CA LYS A 38 -20.97 12.90 16.38
C LYS A 38 -20.90 11.38 16.30
N ALA A 39 -22.01 10.73 15.96
CA ALA A 39 -22.04 9.28 15.75
C ALA A 39 -21.21 8.88 14.51
N LEU A 40 -21.36 9.62 13.40
CA LEU A 40 -20.57 9.43 12.19
C LEU A 40 -19.09 9.73 12.42
N GLU A 41 -18.78 10.79 13.15
CA GLU A 41 -17.41 11.14 13.54
C GLU A 41 -16.77 10.03 14.38
N SER A 42 -17.46 9.54 15.42
CA SER A 42 -16.97 8.42 16.24
C SER A 42 -16.74 7.15 15.42
N VAL A 43 -17.64 6.83 14.48
CA VAL A 43 -17.48 5.67 13.58
C VAL A 43 -16.29 5.87 12.64
N ASN A 44 -16.08 7.09 12.13
CA ASN A 44 -14.92 7.43 11.31
C ASN A 44 -13.60 7.34 12.10
N GLU A 45 -13.57 7.80 13.35
CA GLU A 45 -12.43 7.66 14.25
C GLU A 45 -12.11 6.19 14.53
N ILE A 46 -13.11 5.37 14.85
CA ILE A 46 -12.92 3.93 15.06
C ILE A 46 -12.37 3.28 13.79
N LYS A 47 -12.91 3.64 12.62
CA LYS A 47 -12.41 3.15 11.33
C LYS A 47 -10.97 3.57 11.08
N GLU A 48 -10.61 4.82 11.37
CA GLU A 48 -9.23 5.32 11.23
C GLU A 48 -8.26 4.60 12.17
N LEU A 49 -8.66 4.38 13.42
CA LEU A 49 -7.88 3.61 14.40
C LEU A 49 -7.72 2.14 13.96
N MET A 50 -8.77 1.53 13.41
CA MET A 50 -8.70 0.19 12.81
C MET A 50 -7.76 0.14 11.61
N GLU A 51 -7.81 1.12 10.70
CA GLU A 51 -6.90 1.15 9.56
C GLU A 51 -5.44 1.34 10.00
N LYS A 52 -5.18 2.22 10.97
CA LYS A 52 -3.83 2.43 11.53
C LYS A 52 -3.26 1.21 12.27
N SER A 53 -4.13 0.38 12.85
CA SER A 53 -3.71 -0.83 13.54
C SER A 53 -3.64 -2.08 12.65
N SER A 54 -4.12 -2.00 11.40
CA SER A 54 -4.17 -3.14 10.46
C SER A 54 -3.38 -2.96 9.17
N LYS A 55 -3.00 -1.73 8.79
CA LYS A 55 -2.29 -1.42 7.54
C LYS A 55 -0.96 -0.71 7.78
N PHE A 56 0.03 -0.99 6.92
CA PHE A 56 1.28 -0.25 6.84
C PHE A 56 1.06 1.10 6.13
N ILE A 57 1.08 2.19 6.91
CA ILE A 57 0.75 3.57 6.48
C ILE A 57 2.00 4.42 6.24
N SER A 58 3.18 3.95 6.65
CA SER A 58 4.43 4.72 6.54
C SER A 58 5.06 4.74 5.14
N LEU A 59 4.41 4.18 4.11
CA LEU A 59 4.89 4.23 2.74
C LEU A 59 4.88 5.68 2.21
N SER A 60 5.98 6.13 1.59
CA SER A 60 6.13 7.50 1.09
C SER A 60 5.86 7.62 -0.41
N GLY A 61 5.05 8.60 -0.83
CA GLY A 61 4.82 8.90 -2.24
C GLY A 61 6.09 9.38 -2.97
N LEU A 62 6.90 10.18 -2.27
CA LEU A 62 8.21 10.63 -2.77
C LEU A 62 9.16 9.46 -3.07
N ALA A 63 9.07 8.36 -2.31
CA ALA A 63 9.89 7.18 -2.57
C ALA A 63 9.56 6.55 -3.94
N ALA A 64 8.29 6.49 -4.31
CA ALA A 64 7.87 5.99 -5.62
C ALA A 64 8.36 6.91 -6.75
N ILE A 65 8.31 8.24 -6.57
CA ILE A 65 8.85 9.19 -7.54
C ILE A 65 10.36 8.96 -7.74
N MET A 66 11.12 8.83 -6.64
CA MET A 66 12.56 8.57 -6.71
C MET A 66 12.88 7.25 -7.40
N ALA A 67 12.14 6.18 -7.09
CA ALA A 67 12.30 4.89 -7.76
C ALA A 67 12.11 5.01 -9.28
N GLY A 68 11.09 5.78 -9.71
CA GLY A 68 10.87 6.02 -11.13
C GLY A 68 11.95 6.85 -11.80
N ILE A 69 12.49 7.87 -11.12
CA ILE A 69 13.65 8.64 -11.64
C ILE A 69 14.87 7.72 -11.79
N TYR A 70 15.16 6.87 -10.81
CA TYR A 70 16.28 5.92 -10.90
C TYR A 70 16.09 4.93 -12.04
N ALA A 71 14.85 4.46 -12.28
CA ALA A 71 14.55 3.61 -13.42
C ALA A 71 14.77 4.32 -14.76
N LEU A 72 14.32 5.57 -14.91
CA LEU A 72 14.57 6.35 -16.14
C LEU A 72 16.07 6.56 -16.40
N VAL A 73 16.83 6.93 -15.36
CA VAL A 73 18.29 7.10 -15.47
C VAL A 73 18.98 5.78 -15.80
N GLY A 74 18.58 4.69 -15.13
CA GLY A 74 19.11 3.35 -15.40
C GLY A 74 18.82 2.88 -16.82
N ALA A 75 17.60 3.09 -17.31
CA ALA A 75 17.22 2.79 -18.69
C ALA A 75 18.04 3.62 -19.69
N TYR A 76 18.22 4.92 -19.44
CA TYR A 76 19.06 5.77 -20.28
C TYR A 76 20.49 5.24 -20.36
N ILE A 77 21.12 4.92 -19.23
CA ILE A 77 22.48 4.35 -19.22
C ILE A 77 22.50 3.00 -19.95
N ALA A 78 21.50 2.14 -19.74
CA ALA A 78 21.40 0.84 -20.40
C ALA A 78 21.33 0.99 -21.94
N THR A 79 20.62 1.99 -22.48
CA THR A 79 20.60 2.24 -23.93
C THR A 79 21.98 2.62 -24.50
N GLN A 80 22.84 3.27 -23.70
CA GLN A 80 24.19 3.61 -24.14
C GLN A 80 25.12 2.39 -24.13
N VAL A 81 24.84 1.40 -23.25
CA VAL A 81 25.58 0.14 -23.19
C VAL A 81 25.16 -0.79 -24.33
N ILE A 82 23.89 -0.78 -24.73
CA ILE A 82 23.38 -1.54 -25.88
C ILE A 82 23.75 -0.81 -27.18
N THR A 83 24.98 -1.00 -27.65
CA THR A 83 25.39 -0.54 -28.98
C THR A 83 24.90 -1.55 -30.04
N PRO A 84 24.31 -1.10 -31.17
CA PRO A 84 23.88 -2.02 -32.23
C PRO A 84 25.09 -2.81 -32.76
N GLY A 85 25.08 -4.14 -32.53
CA GLY A 85 26.12 -5.07 -32.99
C GLY A 85 26.93 -5.77 -31.89
N THR A 86 26.78 -5.41 -30.61
CA THR A 86 27.50 -6.04 -29.50
C THR A 86 26.56 -6.63 -28.45
N TYR A 87 26.05 -7.84 -28.72
CA TYR A 87 25.58 -8.75 -27.67
C TYR A 87 26.78 -9.49 -27.07
N SER A 88 27.68 -8.73 -26.46
CA SER A 88 28.85 -9.28 -25.78
C SER A 88 28.48 -9.61 -24.34
N ILE A 89 29.09 -10.65 -23.77
CA ILE A 89 28.97 -11.03 -22.35
C ILE A 89 29.15 -9.80 -21.43
N VAL A 90 30.08 -8.90 -21.79
CA VAL A 90 30.35 -7.64 -21.08
C VAL A 90 29.13 -6.71 -21.01
N ALA A 91 28.33 -6.61 -22.08
CA ALA A 91 27.15 -5.73 -22.09
C ALA A 91 26.07 -6.27 -21.14
N LEU A 92 25.89 -7.59 -21.10
CA LEU A 92 24.95 -8.25 -20.18
C LEU A 92 25.39 -8.09 -18.72
N GLU A 93 26.67 -8.28 -18.41
CA GLU A 93 27.21 -8.04 -17.07
C GLU A 93 26.96 -6.61 -16.61
N LEU A 94 27.20 -5.62 -17.48
CA LEU A 94 26.92 -4.21 -17.21
C LEU A 94 25.42 -3.95 -16.99
N MET A 95 24.53 -4.58 -17.77
CA MET A 95 23.08 -4.44 -17.57
C MET A 95 22.63 -5.01 -16.22
N VAL A 96 23.17 -6.16 -15.80
CA VAL A 96 22.88 -6.75 -14.49
C VAL A 96 23.37 -5.83 -13.37
N ILE A 97 24.57 -5.25 -13.51
CA ILE A 97 25.11 -4.29 -12.56
C ILE A 97 24.21 -3.05 -12.48
N ILE A 98 23.81 -2.46 -13.61
CA ILE A 98 22.92 -1.30 -13.64
C ILE A 98 21.56 -1.62 -12.99
N ALA A 99 20.94 -2.74 -13.36
CA ALA A 99 19.66 -3.17 -12.80
C ALA A 99 19.74 -3.38 -11.28
N SER A 100 20.82 -4.02 -10.80
CA SER A 100 21.06 -4.23 -9.37
C SER A 100 21.26 -2.90 -8.62
N LEU A 101 21.99 -1.95 -9.21
CA LEU A 101 22.24 -0.63 -8.62
C LEU A 101 20.94 0.18 -8.52
N VAL A 102 20.12 0.18 -9.58
CA VAL A 102 18.81 0.83 -9.58
C VAL A 102 17.90 0.23 -8.51
N LEU A 103 17.85 -1.10 -8.41
CA LEU A 103 17.04 -1.80 -7.41
C LEU A 103 17.49 -1.45 -5.98
N ILE A 104 18.80 -1.48 -5.71
CA ILE A 104 19.37 -1.14 -4.41
C ILE A 104 19.09 0.33 -4.06
N ALA A 105 19.32 1.26 -4.99
CA ALA A 105 19.05 2.67 -4.79
C ALA A 105 17.57 2.93 -4.49
N ALA A 106 16.66 2.33 -5.25
CA ALA A 106 15.22 2.44 -5.02
C ALA A 106 14.81 1.85 -3.65
N ALA A 107 15.33 0.69 -3.28
CA ALA A 107 15.02 0.03 -2.02
C ALA A 107 15.54 0.83 -0.81
N VAL A 108 16.80 1.30 -0.86
CA VAL A 108 17.42 2.11 0.20
C VAL A 108 16.66 3.42 0.38
N THR A 109 16.39 4.15 -0.71
CA THR A 109 15.65 5.41 -0.65
C THR A 109 14.24 5.20 -0.12
N THR A 110 13.55 4.12 -0.53
CA THR A 110 12.22 3.78 0.00
C THR A 110 12.24 3.50 1.49
N CYS A 111 13.23 2.74 1.98
CA CYS A 111 13.40 2.47 3.40
C CYS A 111 13.65 3.75 4.20
N ILE A 112 14.56 4.61 3.72
CA ILE A 112 14.93 5.87 4.39
C ILE A 112 13.73 6.82 4.47
N LEU A 113 13.04 7.08 3.36
CA LEU A 113 11.90 8.00 3.32
C LEU A 113 10.72 7.48 4.15
N SER A 114 10.45 6.17 4.08
CA SER A 114 9.38 5.56 4.86
C SER A 114 9.70 5.56 6.36
N TYR A 115 10.98 5.40 6.73
CA TYR A 115 11.44 5.55 8.11
C TYR A 115 11.26 6.98 8.62
N TYR A 116 11.67 8.00 7.87
CA TYR A 116 11.44 9.40 8.27
C TYR A 116 9.95 9.73 8.39
N LYS A 117 9.12 9.20 7.48
CA LYS A 117 7.66 9.34 7.56
C LYS A 117 7.08 8.68 8.81
N SER A 118 7.56 7.49 9.18
CA SER A 118 7.13 6.81 10.41
C SER A 118 7.44 7.64 11.67
N LYS A 119 8.61 8.29 11.74
CA LYS A 119 8.97 9.20 12.83
C LYS A 119 8.06 10.41 12.90
N LYS A 120 7.79 11.06 11.76
CA LYS A 120 6.89 12.23 11.69
C LYS A 120 5.45 11.90 12.11
N THR A 121 5.01 10.66 11.86
CA THR A 121 3.65 10.19 12.17
C THR A 121 3.52 9.50 13.53
N GLY A 122 4.61 9.42 14.31
CA GLY A 122 4.63 8.78 15.63
C GLY A 122 4.43 7.26 15.60
N GLN A 123 4.59 6.62 14.43
CA GLN A 123 4.41 5.17 14.27
C GLN A 123 5.75 4.44 14.31
N LYS A 124 5.78 3.22 14.87
CA LYS A 124 6.96 2.35 14.82
C LYS A 124 7.16 1.82 13.39
N PHE A 125 8.30 2.14 12.78
CA PHE A 125 8.66 1.65 11.44
C PHE A 125 8.69 0.11 11.38
N PHE A 126 9.35 -0.53 12.34
CA PHE A 126 9.41 -1.99 12.45
C PHE A 126 8.28 -2.49 13.35
N SER A 127 7.11 -2.66 12.74
CA SER A 127 5.94 -3.23 13.39
C SER A 127 5.60 -4.61 12.79
N ARG A 128 4.72 -5.37 13.47
CA ARG A 128 4.17 -6.61 12.91
C ARG A 128 3.48 -6.38 11.55
N LEU A 129 2.88 -5.21 11.34
CA LEU A 129 2.23 -4.83 10.08
C LEU A 129 3.26 -4.64 8.97
N THR A 130 4.38 -3.96 9.27
CA THR A 130 5.48 -3.76 8.33
C THR A 130 6.06 -5.10 7.90
N TYR A 131 6.34 -6.00 8.84
CA TYR A 131 6.88 -7.32 8.51
C TYR A 131 5.91 -8.14 7.67
N ARG A 132 4.61 -8.09 7.99
CA ARG A 132 3.57 -8.75 7.19
C ARG A 132 3.53 -8.21 5.76
N ALA A 133 3.49 -6.89 5.60
CA ALA A 133 3.51 -6.27 4.27
C ALA A 133 4.80 -6.64 3.50
N LEU A 134 5.96 -6.56 4.15
CA LEU A 134 7.24 -6.95 3.57
C LEU A 134 7.23 -8.39 3.09
N TRP A 135 6.76 -9.35 3.91
CA TRP A 135 6.71 -10.76 3.53
C TRP A 135 5.83 -11.01 2.30
N HIS A 136 4.63 -10.40 2.26
CA HIS A 136 3.72 -10.55 1.13
C HIS A 136 4.23 -9.88 -0.16
N PHE A 137 5.05 -8.83 -0.04
CA PHE A 137 5.75 -8.23 -1.18
C PHE A 137 6.96 -9.08 -1.61
N SER A 138 7.77 -9.53 -0.66
CA SER A 138 9.00 -10.27 -0.91
C SER A 138 8.75 -11.64 -1.53
N PHE A 139 7.68 -12.35 -1.17
CA PHE A 139 7.44 -13.70 -1.68
C PHE A 139 7.32 -13.77 -3.22
N PRO A 140 6.44 -12.97 -3.89
CA PRO A 140 6.44 -12.90 -5.34
C PRO A 140 7.74 -12.34 -5.92
N MET A 141 8.36 -11.34 -5.27
CA MET A 141 9.59 -10.73 -5.76
C MET A 141 10.77 -11.71 -5.80
N LEU A 142 10.93 -12.51 -4.75
CA LEU A 142 11.97 -13.55 -4.67
C LEU A 142 11.72 -14.65 -5.69
N THR A 143 10.46 -15.06 -5.86
CA THR A 143 10.07 -16.06 -6.87
C THR A 143 10.41 -15.55 -8.28
N GLY A 144 10.04 -14.30 -8.59
CA GLY A 144 10.37 -13.67 -9.87
C GLY A 144 11.86 -13.46 -10.07
N GLY A 145 12.60 -13.08 -9.02
CA GLY A 145 14.06 -12.91 -9.07
C GLY A 145 14.79 -14.23 -9.36
N VAL A 146 14.39 -15.33 -8.72
CA VAL A 146 14.91 -16.68 -9.03
C VAL A 146 14.60 -17.07 -10.48
N LEU A 147 13.38 -16.76 -10.96
CA LEU A 147 13.02 -17.01 -12.36
C LEU A 147 13.86 -16.16 -13.32
N CYS A 148 14.13 -14.88 -13.02
CA CYS A 148 15.02 -14.04 -13.82
C CYS A 148 16.44 -14.62 -13.89
N ILE A 149 16.97 -15.15 -12.79
CA ILE A 149 18.27 -15.84 -12.79
C ILE A 149 18.24 -17.05 -13.72
N SER A 150 17.18 -17.87 -13.65
CA SER A 150 17.03 -19.02 -14.56
C SER A 150 16.96 -18.60 -16.03
N ILE A 151 16.23 -17.53 -16.34
CA ILE A 151 16.11 -16.99 -17.70
C ILE A 151 17.46 -16.47 -18.22
N LEU A 152 18.23 -15.78 -17.37
CA LEU A 152 19.59 -15.33 -17.69
C LEU A 152 20.51 -16.50 -18.00
N MET A 153 20.43 -17.60 -17.25
CA MET A 153 21.25 -18.80 -17.50
C MET A 153 20.93 -19.50 -18.83
N HIS A 154 19.72 -19.31 -19.36
CA HIS A 154 19.28 -19.87 -20.64
C HIS A 154 19.29 -18.84 -21.80
N GLU A 155 19.83 -17.64 -21.58
CA GLU A 155 20.00 -16.59 -22.58
C GLU A 155 18.69 -16.06 -23.21
N TYR A 156 17.54 -16.27 -22.55
CA TYR A 156 16.23 -15.78 -23.01
C TYR A 156 15.97 -14.33 -22.56
N TYR A 157 16.79 -13.38 -23.03
CA TYR A 157 16.75 -11.99 -22.56
C TYR A 157 15.46 -11.23 -22.91
N ASP A 158 14.80 -11.60 -24.00
CA ASP A 158 13.65 -10.86 -24.54
C ASP A 158 12.46 -10.81 -23.59
N ILE A 159 12.22 -11.90 -22.83
CA ILE A 159 11.09 -12.02 -21.91
C ILE A 159 11.41 -11.50 -20.49
N MET A 160 12.65 -11.10 -20.23
CA MET A 160 13.09 -10.78 -18.87
C MET A 160 12.35 -9.56 -18.30
N ALA A 161 12.15 -8.52 -19.11
CA ALA A 161 11.36 -7.36 -18.69
C ALA A 161 9.92 -7.75 -18.35
N SER A 162 9.30 -8.60 -19.16
CA SER A 162 7.93 -9.08 -18.96
C SER A 162 7.81 -9.82 -17.62
N VAL A 163 8.76 -10.72 -17.33
CA VAL A 163 8.82 -11.44 -16.05
C VAL A 163 8.96 -10.46 -14.87
N MET A 164 9.86 -9.48 -14.97
CA MET A 164 10.02 -8.47 -13.92
C MET A 164 8.72 -7.68 -13.69
N LEU A 165 8.07 -7.23 -14.77
CA LEU A 165 6.81 -6.46 -14.69
C LEU A 165 5.68 -7.29 -14.06
N LEU A 166 5.53 -8.55 -14.48
CA LEU A 166 4.50 -9.46 -13.99
C LEU A 166 4.67 -9.78 -12.49
N PHE A 167 5.87 -10.21 -12.07
CA PHE A 167 6.12 -10.54 -10.67
C PHE A 167 6.09 -9.32 -9.76
N TYR A 168 6.56 -8.17 -10.25
CA TYR A 168 6.41 -6.92 -9.52
C TYR A 168 4.93 -6.53 -9.37
N GLY A 169 4.14 -6.63 -10.44
CA GLY A 169 2.70 -6.37 -10.40
C GLY A 169 1.97 -7.30 -9.42
N LEU A 170 2.30 -8.59 -9.42
CA LEU A 170 1.77 -9.57 -8.46
C LEU A 170 2.20 -9.26 -7.02
N ALA A 171 3.44 -8.83 -6.80
CA ALA A 171 3.91 -8.36 -5.49
C ALA A 171 3.08 -7.19 -4.98
N LEU A 172 2.79 -6.21 -5.84
CA LEU A 172 1.94 -5.06 -5.53
C LEU A 172 0.50 -5.45 -5.21
N VAL A 173 -0.10 -6.33 -6.00
CA VAL A 173 -1.46 -6.84 -5.74
C VAL A 173 -1.50 -7.57 -4.39
N ASN A 174 -0.51 -8.40 -4.09
CA ASN A 174 -0.45 -9.17 -2.84
C ASN A 174 -0.26 -8.27 -1.61
N VAL A 175 0.67 -7.30 -1.68
CA VAL A 175 0.94 -6.40 -0.56
C VAL A 175 -0.18 -5.40 -0.32
N SER A 176 -0.94 -5.01 -1.34
CA SER A 176 -2.00 -3.99 -1.26
C SER A 176 -3.04 -4.25 -0.16
N LYS A 177 -3.26 -5.51 0.22
CA LYS A 177 -4.15 -5.92 1.33
C LYS A 177 -3.66 -5.44 2.70
N TYR A 178 -2.37 -5.21 2.84
CA TYR A 178 -1.69 -4.84 4.08
C TYR A 178 -1.16 -3.41 4.08
N THR A 179 -1.42 -2.64 3.03
CA THR A 179 -1.04 -1.23 2.91
C THR A 179 -2.16 -0.44 2.21
N TYR A 180 -1.84 0.62 1.49
CA TYR A 180 -2.81 1.44 0.77
C TYR A 180 -3.46 0.65 -0.37
N SER A 181 -4.79 0.57 -0.34
CA SER A 181 -5.55 -0.16 -1.36
C SER A 181 -5.36 0.43 -2.76
N SER A 182 -4.95 1.69 -2.90
CA SER A 182 -4.59 2.28 -4.20
C SER A 182 -3.44 1.59 -4.92
N ILE A 183 -2.57 0.88 -4.18
CA ILE A 183 -1.42 0.16 -4.75
C ILE A 183 -1.86 -0.98 -5.66
N VAL A 184 -3.06 -1.56 -5.43
CA VAL A 184 -3.58 -2.65 -6.26
C VAL A 184 -3.73 -2.22 -7.73
N TRP A 185 -4.13 -0.98 -7.97
CA TRP A 185 -4.31 -0.44 -9.32
C TRP A 185 -2.98 -0.28 -10.06
N LEU A 186 -1.93 0.12 -9.33
CA LEU A 186 -0.58 0.11 -9.88
C LEU A 186 -0.16 -1.32 -10.21
N GLY A 187 -0.43 -2.29 -9.33
CA GLY A 187 -0.18 -3.71 -9.59
C GLY A 187 -0.86 -4.23 -10.86
N TYR A 188 -2.13 -3.91 -11.07
CA TYR A 188 -2.84 -4.28 -12.29
C TYR A 188 -2.27 -3.60 -13.54
N ALA A 189 -1.86 -2.33 -13.45
CA ALA A 189 -1.19 -1.66 -14.56
C ALA A 189 0.12 -2.38 -14.96
N PHE A 190 0.92 -2.81 -13.98
CA PHE A 190 2.13 -3.60 -14.22
C PHE A 190 1.85 -4.97 -14.83
N ILE A 191 0.81 -5.68 -14.35
CA ILE A 191 0.43 -6.98 -14.91
C ILE A 191 -0.02 -6.81 -16.36
N CYS A 192 -0.90 -5.86 -16.65
CA CYS A 192 -1.35 -5.59 -18.02
C CYS A 192 -0.18 -5.24 -18.93
N LEU A 193 0.73 -4.37 -18.47
CA LEU A 193 1.90 -3.97 -19.24
C LEU A 193 2.84 -5.15 -19.51
N GLY A 194 3.10 -5.99 -18.51
CA GLY A 194 3.94 -7.18 -18.66
C GLY A 194 3.32 -8.25 -19.57
N VAL A 195 2.00 -8.42 -19.55
CA VAL A 195 1.30 -9.30 -20.50
C VAL A 195 1.44 -8.77 -21.93
N VAL A 196 1.28 -7.46 -22.14
CA VAL A 196 1.45 -6.84 -23.47
C VAL A 196 2.90 -7.00 -23.96
N ASP A 197 3.88 -6.78 -23.08
CA ASP A 197 5.31 -6.94 -23.37
C ASP A 197 5.65 -8.36 -23.86
N CYS A 198 4.99 -9.40 -23.32
CA CYS A 198 5.18 -10.79 -23.77
C CYS A 198 4.87 -11.01 -25.26
N PHE A 199 4.07 -10.14 -25.89
CA PHE A 199 3.71 -10.23 -27.31
C PHE A 199 4.48 -9.24 -28.19
N CYS A 200 5.30 -8.36 -27.59
CA CYS A 200 5.99 -7.27 -28.26
C CYS A 200 7.51 -7.47 -28.22
N GLU A 201 8.01 -8.39 -29.02
CA GLU A 201 9.45 -8.68 -29.12
C GLU A 201 10.28 -7.42 -29.45
N GLY A 202 11.49 -7.35 -28.90
CA GLY A 202 12.45 -6.25 -29.13
C GLY A 202 12.17 -4.94 -28.39
N HIS A 203 11.08 -4.83 -27.64
CA HIS A 203 10.68 -3.60 -26.93
C HIS A 203 10.78 -3.71 -25.40
N SER A 204 11.39 -4.77 -24.88
CA SER A 204 11.44 -5.12 -23.45
C SER A 204 11.95 -3.97 -22.57
N LEU A 205 13.01 -3.27 -22.98
CA LEU A 205 13.55 -2.12 -22.23
C LEU A 205 12.56 -0.94 -22.20
N LEU A 206 11.80 -0.71 -23.28
CA LEU A 206 10.79 0.34 -23.35
C LEU A 206 9.63 0.04 -22.39
N PHE A 207 9.09 -1.18 -22.40
CA PHE A 207 8.03 -1.59 -21.48
C PHE A 207 8.51 -1.54 -20.02
N TRP A 208 9.74 -1.98 -19.76
CA TRP A 208 10.36 -1.85 -18.45
C TRP A 208 10.44 -0.39 -17.99
N THR A 209 10.84 0.52 -18.88
CA THR A 209 10.96 1.95 -18.61
C THR A 209 9.59 2.60 -18.35
N ILE A 210 8.56 2.20 -19.09
CA ILE A 210 7.19 2.66 -18.86
C ILE A 210 6.69 2.21 -17.48
N GLY A 211 6.86 0.94 -17.13
CA GLY A 211 6.43 0.41 -15.84
C GLY A 211 7.23 1.01 -14.68
N PHE A 212 8.52 0.72 -14.63
CA PHE A 212 9.36 1.11 -13.49
C PHE A 212 9.66 2.61 -13.44
N GLY A 213 9.65 3.31 -14.57
CA GLY A 213 9.83 4.76 -14.63
C GLY A 213 8.49 5.51 -14.56
N VAL A 214 7.76 5.50 -15.67
CA VAL A 214 6.58 6.38 -15.85
C VAL A 214 5.47 6.06 -14.85
N PHE A 215 5.08 4.79 -14.68
CA PHE A 215 4.00 4.45 -13.76
C PHE A 215 4.35 4.77 -12.31
N HIS A 216 5.61 4.58 -11.89
CA HIS A 216 6.06 4.92 -10.54
C HIS A 216 6.04 6.43 -10.28
N ILE A 217 6.46 7.25 -11.24
CA ILE A 217 6.42 8.71 -11.12
C ILE A 217 4.96 9.17 -11.03
N LEU A 218 4.12 8.74 -11.97
CA LEU A 218 2.70 9.10 -12.00
C LEU A 218 2.00 8.67 -10.72
N TYR A 219 2.19 7.43 -10.30
CA TYR A 219 1.62 6.91 -9.06
C TYR A 219 2.13 7.69 -7.85
N GLY A 220 3.43 7.97 -7.76
CA GLY A 220 4.02 8.71 -6.65
C GLY A 220 3.45 10.13 -6.53
N ILE A 221 3.25 10.83 -7.65
CA ILE A 221 2.60 12.15 -7.69
C ILE A 221 1.14 12.05 -7.21
N LEU A 222 0.36 11.12 -7.78
CA LEU A 222 -1.04 10.94 -7.41
C LEU A 222 -1.19 10.55 -5.93
N PHE A 223 -0.30 9.69 -5.44
CA PHE A 223 -0.27 9.26 -4.05
C PHE A 223 0.07 10.41 -3.11
N TYR A 224 1.09 11.22 -3.45
CA TYR A 224 1.45 12.40 -2.68
C TYR A 224 0.28 13.38 -2.57
N LEU A 225 -0.37 13.69 -3.69
CA LEU A 225 -1.50 14.62 -3.72
C LEU A 225 -2.71 14.09 -2.95
N HIS A 226 -3.01 12.80 -3.06
CA HIS A 226 -4.22 12.22 -2.47
C HIS A 226 -4.06 11.92 -0.96
N TYR A 227 -2.91 11.42 -0.54
CA TYR A 227 -2.72 10.91 0.83
C TYR A 227 -1.79 11.76 1.70
N GLU A 228 -0.80 12.45 1.15
CA GLU A 228 0.20 13.18 1.93
C GLU A 228 -0.16 14.68 2.04
N ARG A 229 -0.48 15.34 0.93
CA ARG A 229 -0.82 16.78 0.92
C ARG A 229 -2.11 17.11 1.67
N LYS A 230 -3.10 16.21 1.68
CA LYS A 230 -4.37 16.43 2.41
C LYS A 230 -4.24 16.34 3.93
N LYS A 231 -3.14 15.78 4.45
CA LYS A 231 -2.89 15.62 5.89
C LYS A 231 -1.89 16.62 6.47
N SER A 232 -1.22 17.42 5.62
CA SER A 232 -0.35 18.53 6.02
C SER A 232 -1.11 19.85 5.98
#